data_AF-A0A0H4C255-F1
#
_entry.id   AF-A0A0H4C255-F1
#
_cell.length_a   1.000
_cell.length_b   1.000
_cell.length_c   1.000
_cell.angle_alpha   90.00
_cell.angle_beta   90.00
_cell.angle_gamma   90.00
#
_symmetry.space_group_name_H-M   'P 1'
#
loop_
_entity.id
_entity.type
_entity.pdbx_description
1 polymer ?
#
loop_
_entity_poly.entity_id
_entity_poly.type
_entity_poly.pdbx_seq_one_letter_code
_entity_poly.pdbx_strand_id
1 'polypeptide(L)'
;MAKFTVNPALEQMLAHMVAPHVQRIAHQVEIEAKRLAPPTKRWVTMADDKVRPTHISAHGQVVPGNLRFTLNSMDWDRKHRGVGPSTYMLQPRDQSSRAVANLKNCRCTAAIDPDGIARNISTGPPVITGKKVTVTVTARGPLVVEAEVGTVYPGNLIADGTHFMARAAAIVAARR
;
A
#
# COMPACT_ATOMS: atom_id res chain seq x y z
N MET A 1 58.12 -20.65 -15.38
CA MET A 1 56.66 -20.62 -15.65
C MET A 1 55.98 -19.95 -14.46
N ALA A 2 55.24 -18.86 -14.67
CA ALA A 2 54.43 -18.26 -13.61
C ALA A 2 53.19 -19.13 -13.37
N LYS A 3 52.95 -19.54 -12.12
CA LYS A 3 51.75 -20.26 -11.70
C LYS A 3 50.68 -19.22 -11.34
N PHE A 4 49.53 -19.27 -12.01
CA PHE A 4 48.40 -18.41 -11.64
C PHE A 4 47.83 -18.89 -10.31
N THR A 5 47.79 -17.99 -9.33
CA THR A 5 47.18 -18.24 -8.01
C THR A 5 45.96 -17.34 -7.91
N VAL A 6 44.76 -17.95 -7.93
CA VAL A 6 43.51 -17.21 -7.72
C VAL A 6 43.54 -16.59 -6.32
N ASN A 7 43.30 -15.28 -6.22
CA ASN A 7 43.07 -14.67 -4.91
C ASN A 7 41.72 -15.16 -4.37
N PRO A 8 41.67 -15.95 -3.29
CA PRO A 8 40.42 -16.48 -2.76
C PRO A 8 39.46 -15.38 -2.27
N ALA A 9 39.96 -14.17 -2.02
CA ALA A 9 39.17 -13.01 -1.62
C ALA A 9 38.64 -12.17 -2.80
N LEU A 10 38.97 -12.53 -4.05
CA LEU A 10 38.61 -11.73 -5.23
C LEU A 10 37.10 -11.52 -5.36
N GLU A 11 36.30 -12.57 -5.12
CA GLU A 11 34.84 -12.48 -5.19
C GLU A 11 34.29 -11.52 -4.12
N GLN A 12 34.84 -11.56 -2.91
CA GLN A 12 34.45 -10.67 -1.84
C GLN A 12 34.83 -9.22 -2.14
N MET A 13 36.04 -8.98 -2.67
CA MET A 13 36.48 -7.65 -3.11
C MET A 13 35.56 -7.11 -4.21
N LEU A 14 35.19 -7.95 -5.19
CA LEU A 14 34.25 -7.58 -6.25
C LEU A 14 32.87 -7.25 -5.69
N ALA A 15 32.36 -8.05 -4.75
CA ALA A 15 31.07 -7.77 -4.09
C ALA A 15 31.07 -6.40 -3.39
N HIS A 16 32.16 -6.04 -2.72
CA HIS A 16 32.30 -4.70 -2.10
C HIS A 16 32.34 -3.59 -3.15
N MET A 17 33.01 -3.79 -4.28
CA MET A 17 33.04 -2.80 -5.37
C MET A 17 31.65 -2.63 -6.01
N VAL A 18 30.87 -3.70 -6.12
CA VAL A 18 29.54 -3.69 -6.75
C VAL A 18 28.44 -3.20 -5.80
N ALA A 19 28.61 -3.33 -4.48
CA ALA A 19 27.62 -2.95 -3.47
C ALA A 19 27.03 -1.52 -3.65
N PRO A 20 27.82 -0.46 -3.85
CA PRO A 20 27.28 0.89 -4.09
C PRO A 20 26.45 0.98 -5.38
N HIS A 21 26.75 0.18 -6.40
CA HIS A 21 25.96 0.15 -7.64
C HIS A 21 24.61 -0.52 -7.44
N VAL A 22 24.56 -1.63 -6.68
CA VAL A 22 23.30 -2.30 -6.33
C VAL A 22 22.44 -1.38 -5.45
N GLN A 23 23.06 -0.67 -4.50
CA GLN A 23 22.35 0.30 -3.66
C GLN A 23 21.73 1.43 -4.49
N ARG A 24 22.44 1.96 -5.50
CA ARG A 24 21.89 2.97 -6.41
C ARG A 24 20.68 2.44 -7.19
N ILE A 25 20.70 1.19 -7.65
CA ILE A 25 19.55 0.56 -8.32
C ILE A 25 18.36 0.49 -7.37
N ALA A 26 18.58 0.00 -6.16
CA ALA A 26 17.52 -0.12 -5.17
C ALA A 26 16.92 1.26 -4.80
N HIS A 27 17.75 2.29 -4.70
CA HIS A 27 17.27 3.65 -4.48
C HIS A 27 16.44 4.20 -5.67
N GLN A 28 16.80 3.86 -6.91
CA GLN A 28 15.96 4.18 -8.06
C GLN A 28 14.60 3.47 -7.98
N VAL A 29 14.58 2.21 -7.53
CA VAL A 29 13.33 1.47 -7.30
C VAL A 29 12.51 2.13 -6.21
N GLU A 30 13.11 2.57 -5.11
CA GLU A 30 12.43 3.32 -4.05
C GLU A 30 11.78 4.60 -4.59
N ILE A 31 12.48 5.40 -5.39
CA ILE A 31 11.94 6.63 -5.98
C ILE A 31 10.72 6.33 -6.86
N GLU A 32 10.83 5.33 -7.74
CA GLU A 32 9.70 4.95 -8.59
C GLU A 32 8.55 4.35 -7.78
N ALA A 33 8.84 3.56 -6.76
CA ALA A 33 7.82 2.99 -5.88
C ALA A 33 7.08 4.08 -5.11
N LYS A 34 7.79 5.10 -4.61
CA LYS A 34 7.18 6.29 -3.98
C LYS A 34 6.26 7.05 -4.92
N ARG A 35 6.68 7.21 -6.19
CA ARG A 35 5.87 7.89 -7.22
C ARG A 35 4.61 7.13 -7.59
N LEU A 36 4.67 5.79 -7.57
CA LEU A 36 3.56 4.92 -7.95
C LEU A 36 2.66 4.51 -6.79
N ALA A 37 3.15 4.65 -5.55
CA ALA A 37 2.41 4.29 -4.36
C ALA A 37 1.09 5.07 -4.29
N PRO A 38 -0.04 4.41 -3.98
CA PRO A 38 -1.29 5.11 -3.85
C PRO A 38 -1.25 6.08 -2.66
N PRO A 39 -2.03 7.18 -2.74
CA PRO A 39 -2.26 8.01 -1.57
C PRO A 39 -2.97 7.19 -0.49
N THR A 40 -2.99 7.67 0.75
CA THR A 40 -3.95 7.18 1.75
C THR A 40 -5.12 8.13 1.87
N LYS A 41 -6.21 7.65 2.41
CA LYS A 41 -7.42 8.42 2.70
C LYS A 41 -7.89 8.13 4.10
N ARG A 42 -8.34 9.18 4.78
CA ARG A 42 -8.88 9.15 6.13
C ARG A 42 -10.36 9.49 6.12
N TRP A 43 -11.17 8.67 6.77
CA TRP A 43 -12.57 8.98 6.96
C TRP A 43 -12.74 10.09 8.01
N VAL A 44 -13.39 11.19 7.63
CA VAL A 44 -13.60 12.35 8.49
C VAL A 44 -15.10 12.60 8.60
N THR A 45 -15.61 12.61 9.83
CA THR A 45 -16.99 13.00 10.12
C THR A 45 -17.05 14.48 10.50
N MET A 46 -18.21 15.11 10.30
CA MET A 46 -18.47 16.38 10.98
C MET A 46 -18.64 16.16 12.48
N ALA A 47 -18.28 17.16 13.28
CA ALA A 47 -18.41 17.15 14.73
C ALA A 47 -19.82 17.61 15.14
N ASP A 48 -20.86 16.90 14.68
CA ASP A 48 -22.24 17.19 15.02
C ASP A 48 -23.05 15.93 15.32
N ASP A 49 -24.11 16.10 16.12
CA ASP A 49 -24.95 15.00 16.63
C ASP A 49 -25.82 14.34 15.55
N LYS A 50 -25.79 14.83 14.30
CA LYS A 50 -26.54 14.24 13.19
C LYS A 50 -25.72 13.19 12.43
N VAL A 51 -24.44 13.02 12.77
CA VAL A 51 -23.62 11.94 12.20
C VAL A 51 -24.07 10.60 12.79
N ARG A 52 -24.28 9.61 11.92
CA ARG A 52 -24.70 8.28 12.33
C ARG A 52 -23.62 7.58 13.18
N PRO A 53 -23.99 6.79 14.20
CA PRO A 53 -23.02 6.05 15.01
C PRO A 53 -22.06 5.17 14.20
N THR A 54 -22.53 4.53 13.13
CA THR A 54 -21.71 3.70 12.23
C THR A 54 -20.61 4.49 11.50
N HIS A 55 -20.83 5.79 11.28
CA HIS A 55 -19.86 6.67 10.66
C HIS A 55 -18.90 7.26 11.70
N ILE A 56 -19.38 7.51 12.92
CA ILE A 56 -18.55 7.93 14.05
C ILE A 56 -17.50 6.84 14.35
N SER A 57 -17.89 5.57 14.35
CA SER A 57 -16.94 4.46 14.53
C SER A 57 -15.89 4.35 13.43
N ALA A 58 -16.18 4.89 12.24
CA ALA A 58 -15.24 4.94 11.14
C ALA A 58 -14.36 6.19 11.16
N HIS A 59 -14.66 7.17 12.02
CA HIS A 59 -13.88 8.40 12.12
C HIS A 59 -12.41 8.10 12.38
N GLY A 60 -11.53 8.71 11.60
CA GLY A 60 -10.09 8.53 11.73
C GLY A 60 -9.55 7.25 11.11
N GLN A 61 -10.40 6.35 10.59
CA GLN A 61 -9.91 5.19 9.84
C GLN A 61 -9.08 5.67 8.65
N VAL A 62 -7.85 5.18 8.54
CA VAL A 62 -6.94 5.46 7.42
C VAL A 62 -6.76 4.18 6.60
N VAL A 63 -7.00 4.27 5.29
CA VAL A 63 -6.77 3.17 4.35
C VAL A 63 -6.07 3.67 3.09
N PRO A 64 -5.33 2.83 2.36
CA PRO A 64 -4.86 3.11 1.01
C PRO A 64 -5.99 3.55 0.07
N GLY A 65 -5.67 4.41 -0.90
CA GLY A 65 -6.65 5.06 -1.77
C GLY A 65 -7.46 4.10 -2.63
N ASN A 66 -6.88 2.97 -3.04
CA ASN A 66 -7.54 1.91 -3.79
C ASN A 66 -8.41 1.00 -2.91
N LEU A 67 -8.20 1.00 -1.60
CA LEU A 67 -8.91 0.13 -0.66
C LEU A 67 -10.18 0.78 -0.10
N ARG A 68 -11.02 -0.03 0.54
CA ARG A 68 -12.30 0.39 1.12
C ARG A 68 -12.18 0.59 2.62
N PHE A 69 -12.87 1.62 3.13
CA PHE A 69 -13.20 1.76 4.55
C PHE A 69 -14.12 0.64 4.99
N THR A 70 -14.06 0.29 6.27
CA THR A 70 -14.90 -0.73 6.88
C THR A 70 -15.81 -0.06 7.89
N LEU A 71 -17.11 -0.14 7.66
CA LEU A 71 -18.14 0.45 8.51
C LEU A 71 -19.03 -0.66 9.06
N ASN A 72 -19.62 -0.44 10.22
CA ASN A 72 -20.72 -1.28 10.68
C ASN A 72 -21.92 -1.11 9.74
N SER A 73 -22.50 -2.22 9.32
CA SER A 73 -23.72 -2.21 8.51
C SER A 73 -24.90 -1.77 9.36
N MET A 74 -25.78 -0.95 8.78
CA MET A 74 -27.05 -0.61 9.40
C MET A 74 -27.99 -1.82 9.40
N ASP A 75 -28.80 -1.98 10.45
CA ASP A 75 -29.77 -3.08 10.54
C ASP A 75 -30.75 -3.12 9.37
N TRP A 76 -31.12 -1.97 8.83
CA TRP A 76 -31.98 -1.92 7.65
C TRP A 76 -31.31 -2.58 6.44
N ASP A 77 -30.04 -2.25 6.15
CA ASP A 77 -29.31 -2.86 5.04
C ASP A 77 -29.12 -4.36 5.28
N ARG A 78 -28.82 -4.78 6.52
CA ARG A 78 -28.68 -6.20 6.87
C ARG A 78 -29.97 -6.98 6.59
N LYS A 79 -31.12 -6.45 7.03
CA LYS A 79 -32.44 -7.10 6.88
C LYS A 79 -33.00 -7.09 5.46
N HIS A 80 -32.71 -6.05 4.66
CA HIS A 80 -33.37 -5.84 3.36
C HIS A 80 -32.45 -5.99 2.15
N ARG A 81 -31.12 -5.93 2.34
CA ARG A 81 -30.13 -6.03 1.24
C ARG A 81 -29.21 -7.24 1.38
N GLY A 82 -29.29 -7.95 2.50
CA GLY A 82 -28.43 -9.10 2.79
C GLY A 82 -26.96 -8.73 2.94
N VAL A 83 -26.64 -7.47 3.31
CA VAL A 83 -25.26 -7.11 3.65
C VAL A 83 -24.87 -7.77 4.96
N GLY A 84 -23.59 -8.12 5.09
CA GLY A 84 -23.03 -8.69 6.31
C GLY A 84 -23.00 -7.69 7.48
N PRO A 85 -22.36 -8.06 8.61
CA PRO A 85 -22.22 -7.17 9.77
C PRO A 85 -21.41 -5.90 9.45
N SER A 86 -20.56 -5.96 8.42
CA SER A 86 -19.76 -4.84 7.94
C SER A 86 -20.08 -4.49 6.49
N THR A 87 -19.91 -3.21 6.17
CA THR A 87 -20.05 -2.60 4.85
C THR A 87 -18.69 -2.03 4.43
N TYR A 88 -18.39 -2.10 3.14
CA TYR A 88 -17.10 -1.64 2.59
C TYR A 88 -17.29 -0.51 1.59
N MET A 89 -16.77 0.67 1.90
CA MET A 89 -16.97 1.89 1.12
C MET A 89 -15.65 2.47 0.62
N LEU A 90 -15.55 2.80 -0.67
CA LEU A 90 -14.38 3.51 -1.20
C LEU A 90 -14.27 4.93 -0.66
N GLN A 91 -15.40 5.57 -0.39
CA GLN A 91 -15.47 6.93 0.13
C GLN A 91 -16.84 7.18 0.75
N PRO A 92 -17.02 8.25 1.53
CA PRO A 92 -18.35 8.69 1.94
C PRO A 92 -19.28 8.80 0.73
N ARG A 93 -20.51 8.27 0.88
CA ARG A 93 -21.52 8.20 -0.18
C ARG A 93 -21.16 7.28 -1.36
N ASP A 94 -20.24 6.34 -1.18
CA ASP A 94 -19.94 5.30 -2.18
C ASP A 94 -21.15 4.38 -2.45
N GLN A 95 -21.77 4.57 -3.61
CA GLN A 95 -22.92 3.80 -4.07
C GLN A 95 -22.58 2.34 -4.40
N SER A 96 -21.32 2.02 -4.67
CA SER A 96 -20.90 0.65 -4.97
C SER A 96 -20.97 -0.28 -3.75
N SER A 97 -21.01 0.28 -2.53
CA SER A 97 -21.05 -0.49 -1.28
C SER A 97 -22.35 -1.26 -1.02
N ARG A 98 -23.42 -0.98 -1.78
CA ARG A 98 -24.79 -1.52 -1.61
C ARG A 98 -25.47 -1.18 -0.27
N ALA A 99 -24.79 -0.52 0.66
CA ALA A 99 -25.31 -0.13 1.97
C ALA A 99 -26.00 1.23 1.92
N VAL A 100 -27.20 1.25 1.32
CA VAL A 100 -27.94 2.48 1.03
C VAL A 100 -28.28 3.25 2.30
N ALA A 101 -28.53 2.59 3.43
CA ALA A 101 -28.85 3.30 4.67
C ALA A 101 -27.65 4.11 5.20
N ASN A 102 -26.41 3.63 5.01
CA ASN A 102 -25.19 4.40 5.31
C ASN A 102 -25.01 5.61 4.38
N LEU A 103 -25.58 5.60 3.17
CA LEU A 103 -25.49 6.74 2.24
C LEU A 103 -26.41 7.90 2.64
N LYS A 104 -27.59 7.59 3.18
CA LYS A 104 -28.65 8.58 3.45
C LYS A 104 -28.22 9.59 4.50
N ASN A 105 -28.24 10.87 4.13
CA ASN A 105 -27.81 12.01 4.95
C ASN A 105 -26.38 11.88 5.47
N CYS A 106 -25.51 11.18 4.74
CA CYS A 106 -24.09 11.10 5.11
C CYS A 106 -23.47 12.50 5.11
N ARG A 107 -22.77 12.84 6.20
CA ARG A 107 -22.11 14.13 6.44
C ARG A 107 -20.58 13.99 6.52
N CYS A 108 -20.03 12.92 5.96
CA CYS A 108 -18.61 12.59 6.06
C CYS A 108 -17.85 12.97 4.78
N THR A 109 -16.55 13.18 4.91
CA THR A 109 -15.60 13.40 3.81
C THR A 109 -14.42 12.43 3.92
N ALA A 110 -13.69 12.27 2.83
CA ALA A 110 -12.43 11.54 2.83
C ALA A 110 -11.29 12.56 2.67
N ALA A 111 -10.46 12.71 3.69
CA ALA A 111 -9.26 13.53 3.62
C ALA A 111 -8.14 12.69 3.00
N ILE A 112 -7.53 13.17 1.92
CA ILE A 112 -6.50 12.45 1.16
C ILE A 112 -5.12 12.93 1.63
N ASP A 113 -4.21 11.98 1.93
CA ASP A 113 -2.78 12.23 2.10
C ASP A 113 -2.04 11.68 0.86
N PRO A 114 -1.52 12.55 -0.01
CA PRO A 114 -0.86 12.13 -1.25
C PRO A 114 0.38 11.26 -1.00
N ASP A 115 1.07 11.48 0.13
CA ASP A 115 2.30 10.77 0.46
C ASP A 115 2.06 9.51 1.30
N GLY A 116 0.80 9.12 1.51
CA GLY A 116 0.37 8.15 2.52
C GLY A 116 1.21 6.87 2.63
N ILE A 117 1.25 6.05 1.57
CA ILE A 117 2.14 4.87 1.53
C ILE A 117 3.58 5.29 1.23
N ALA A 118 3.76 6.23 0.31
CA ALA A 118 5.07 6.65 -0.21
C ALA A 118 6.06 7.04 0.91
N ARG A 119 5.61 7.75 1.95
CA ARG A 119 6.45 8.18 3.08
C ARG A 119 7.10 7.02 3.84
N ASN A 120 6.52 5.82 3.77
CA ASN A 120 6.99 4.63 4.48
C ASN A 120 7.73 3.63 3.58
N ILE A 121 8.12 4.05 2.38
CA ILE A 121 8.98 3.28 1.49
C ILE A 121 10.43 3.70 1.72
N SER A 122 11.33 2.73 1.90
CA SER A 122 12.75 3.00 2.10
C SER A 122 13.65 1.90 1.54
N THR A 123 14.87 2.29 1.18
CA THR A 123 15.95 1.37 0.82
C THR A 123 16.84 1.09 2.03
N GLY A 124 17.09 -0.19 2.33
CA GLY A 124 18.06 -0.61 3.32
C GLY A 124 19.52 -0.52 2.84
N PRO A 125 20.50 -0.65 3.75
CA PRO A 125 21.90 -0.74 3.36
C PRO A 125 22.19 -2.04 2.57
N PRO A 126 23.22 -2.07 1.71
CA PRO A 126 23.67 -3.30 1.08
C PRO A 126 24.20 -4.29 2.11
N VAL A 127 23.75 -5.54 2.00
CA VAL A 127 24.23 -6.68 2.79
C VAL A 127 25.05 -7.57 1.87
N ILE A 128 26.31 -7.79 2.23
CA ILE A 128 27.22 -8.67 1.49
C ILE A 128 27.32 -10.00 2.22
N THR A 129 26.99 -11.09 1.54
CA THR A 129 27.11 -12.46 2.05
C THR A 129 27.93 -13.29 1.08
N GLY A 130 29.23 -13.44 1.37
CA GLY A 130 30.20 -14.04 0.46
C GLY A 130 30.28 -13.25 -0.84
N LYS A 131 29.88 -13.89 -1.96
CA LYS A 131 29.84 -13.28 -3.30
C LYS A 131 28.51 -12.60 -3.66
N LYS A 132 27.52 -12.61 -2.76
CA LYS A 132 26.19 -12.05 -3.01
C LYS A 132 26.08 -10.67 -2.38
N VAL A 133 25.55 -9.72 -3.14
CA VAL A 133 25.13 -8.40 -2.64
C VAL A 133 23.62 -8.34 -2.70
N THR A 134 22.99 -8.06 -1.57
CA THR A 134 21.53 -7.89 -1.48
C THR A 134 21.24 -6.49 -0.97
N VAL A 135 20.28 -5.80 -1.59
CA VAL A 135 19.72 -4.55 -1.08
C VAL A 135 18.21 -4.71 -1.07
N THR A 136 17.57 -4.31 0.02
CA THR A 136 16.13 -4.49 0.21
C THR A 136 15.42 -3.14 0.15
N VAL A 137 14.40 -3.03 -0.71
CA VAL A 137 13.43 -1.92 -0.68
C VAL A 137 12.20 -2.40 0.06
N THR A 138 11.77 -1.67 1.08
CA THR A 138 10.66 -2.05 1.96
C THR A 138 9.59 -0.98 1.94
N ALA A 139 8.33 -1.39 1.79
CA ALA A 139 7.16 -0.56 2.08
C ALA A 139 6.54 -1.04 3.39
N ARG A 140 6.26 -0.14 4.33
CA ARG A 140 5.69 -0.48 5.65
C ARG A 140 4.41 0.30 5.90
N GLY A 141 3.48 -0.29 6.65
CA GLY A 141 2.28 0.37 7.09
C GLY A 141 1.05 -0.53 7.02
N PRO A 142 -0.09 -0.06 7.56
CA PRO A 142 -1.35 -0.79 7.49
C PRO A 142 -1.77 -1.01 6.04
N LEU A 143 -2.23 -2.22 5.73
CA LEU A 143 -2.84 -2.59 4.45
C LEU A 143 -1.92 -2.41 3.22
N VAL A 144 -0.61 -2.35 3.40
CA VAL A 144 0.36 -2.15 2.30
C VAL A 144 0.35 -3.33 1.32
N VAL A 145 0.18 -4.56 1.82
CA VAL A 145 0.11 -5.75 0.97
C VAL A 145 -1.14 -5.69 0.11
N GLU A 146 -2.29 -5.44 0.72
CA GLU A 146 -3.58 -5.31 0.03
C GLU A 146 -3.57 -4.13 -0.95
N ALA A 147 -2.84 -3.05 -0.65
CA ALA A 147 -2.65 -1.95 -1.60
C ALA A 147 -1.82 -2.37 -2.83
N GLU A 148 -0.79 -3.18 -2.63
CA GLU A 148 0.09 -3.70 -3.69
C GLU A 148 -0.64 -4.70 -4.57
N VAL A 149 -1.26 -5.73 -3.99
CA VAL A 149 -1.80 -6.89 -4.73
C VAL A 149 -3.31 -6.88 -4.90
N GLY A 150 -4.02 -5.98 -4.22
CA GLY A 150 -5.47 -5.90 -4.24
C GLY A 150 -6.11 -6.79 -3.17
N THR A 151 -7.44 -6.71 -3.09
CA THR A 151 -8.24 -7.53 -2.17
C THR A 151 -9.68 -7.65 -2.67
N VAL A 152 -10.38 -8.68 -2.20
CA VAL A 152 -11.80 -8.91 -2.49
C VAL A 152 -12.58 -8.84 -1.19
N TYR A 153 -13.47 -7.86 -1.10
CA TYR A 153 -14.36 -7.71 0.05
C TYR A 153 -15.65 -8.52 -0.14
N PRO A 154 -16.34 -8.88 0.96
CA PRO A 154 -17.66 -9.50 0.91
C PRO A 154 -18.61 -8.81 -0.08
N GLY A 155 -19.40 -9.63 -0.80
CA GLY A 155 -20.26 -9.14 -1.87
C GLY A 155 -19.54 -8.94 -3.22
N ASN A 156 -18.37 -9.57 -3.39
CA ASN A 156 -17.54 -9.50 -4.59
C ASN A 156 -17.13 -8.06 -4.95
N LEU A 157 -16.90 -7.23 -3.93
CA LEU A 157 -16.42 -5.87 -4.11
C LEU A 157 -14.89 -5.94 -4.25
N ILE A 158 -14.42 -5.83 -5.49
CA ILE A 158 -13.00 -5.93 -5.83
C ILE A 158 -12.32 -4.57 -5.60
N ALA A 159 -11.15 -4.59 -4.98
CA ALA A 159 -10.21 -3.48 -4.96
C ALA A 159 -8.92 -3.91 -5.67
N ASP A 160 -8.66 -3.30 -6.81
CA ASP A 160 -7.51 -3.66 -7.64
C ASP A 160 -6.19 -3.27 -6.97
N GLY A 161 -5.19 -4.13 -7.14
CA GLY A 161 -3.82 -3.87 -6.71
C GLY A 161 -3.20 -2.75 -7.53
N THR A 162 -2.45 -1.87 -6.86
CA THR A 162 -1.72 -0.79 -7.55
C THR A 162 -0.37 -1.26 -8.11
N HIS A 163 0.15 -2.37 -7.58
CA HIS A 163 1.40 -3.00 -7.97
C HIS A 163 2.58 -2.01 -8.00
N PHE A 164 2.62 -1.08 -7.03
CA PHE A 164 3.57 0.02 -7.03
C PHE A 164 5.03 -0.45 -6.85
N MET A 165 5.26 -1.50 -6.04
CA MET A 165 6.60 -2.07 -5.86
C MET A 165 7.02 -2.87 -7.11
N ALA A 166 6.16 -3.76 -7.59
CA ALA A 166 6.45 -4.59 -8.75
C ALA A 166 6.68 -3.76 -10.01
N ARG A 167 5.85 -2.75 -10.25
CA ARG A 167 5.99 -1.84 -11.40
C ARG A 167 7.22 -0.96 -11.28
N ALA A 168 7.57 -0.49 -10.08
CA ALA A 168 8.80 0.29 -9.88
C ALA A 168 10.05 -0.53 -10.23
N ALA A 169 10.12 -1.78 -9.77
CA ALA A 169 11.20 -2.69 -10.13
C ALA A 169 11.28 -2.91 -11.66
N ALA A 170 10.13 -3.14 -12.31
CA ALA A 170 10.07 -3.33 -13.75
C ALA A 170 10.53 -2.08 -14.54
N ILE A 171 10.12 -0.88 -14.11
CA ILE A 171 10.54 0.38 -14.74
C ILE A 171 12.05 0.58 -14.64
N VAL A 172 12.65 0.32 -13.48
CA VAL A 172 14.09 0.46 -13.29
C VAL A 172 14.85 -0.61 -14.09
N ALA A 173 14.33 -1.83 -14.17
CA ALA A 173 14.91 -2.89 -14.98
C ALA A 173 14.91 -2.55 -16.48
N ALA A 174 13.83 -1.95 -16.99
CA ALA A 174 13.69 -1.59 -18.41
C ALA A 174 14.54 -0.39 -18.87
N ARG A 175 15.14 0.38 -17.95
CA ARG A 175 16.04 1.51 -18.27
C ARG A 175 17.48 1.08 -18.59
N ARG A 176 17.77 -0.21 -18.51
CA ARG A 176 19.09 -0.81 -18.70
C ARG A 176 19.08 -1.78 -19.86
#